data_AF-A0A2A9GJ07-F1
#
_entry.id   AF-A0A2A9GJ07-F1
#
_cell.length_a   1.000
_cell.length_b   1.000
_cell.length_c   1.000
_cell.angle_alpha   90.00
_cell.angle_beta   90.00
_cell.angle_gamma   90.00
#
_symmetry.space_group_name_H-M   'P 1'
#
loop_
_entity.id
_entity.type
_entity.pdbx_description
1 polymer ?
#
loop_
_entity_poly.entity_id
_entity_poly.type
_entity_poly.pdbx_seq_one_letter_code
_entity_poly.pdbx_strand_id
1 'polypeptide(L)'
;MIGRRAKPSTEDGVKPKGFDDFELRLGDVMRGERATLAKSLLDVQRELRIKAAYIAAIEACDVEAFDTPSFIAGYVRSYARYLGLDPEWSFQRFCNEAGYSPAHGMSEAASGPKPQRDPKDMAEALANPAFIPRKESLWTKIEPRAVGALFVLALIGGGIGYGGWTVLQEVQRVQLTPVDQAPGVMADLDPLDSVKDGPEMAQADDTLPEVNQPERSARIYRPAALDAPVLVSRDGPIASIDPNATGALAGQGVGAAAPGLTPNLIGLTQPSTSPNTPQGTQLASAAGPENNIQSAVAKALEADQPDVVVLAVRPSWVRIKSADGATLFEKVMDAGERYVLPKLEEPPTMRTGESGAIYFAVNGVTHGPVGKRGQVTKNIKLSSAALDEEYPVANLAQDKDLAKMIAVADAGDAAAPTQTDQQ
;
A
#
# COMPACT_ATOMS: atom_id res chain seq x y z
N MET A 1 -43.25 -5.72 -70.06
CA MET A 1 -43.61 -4.71 -69.05
C MET A 1 -43.27 -5.26 -67.67
N ILE A 2 -42.24 -4.73 -67.01
CA ILE A 2 -41.77 -5.21 -65.70
C ILE A 2 -42.30 -4.26 -64.64
N GLY A 3 -43.20 -4.76 -63.79
CA GLY A 3 -43.74 -4.01 -62.65
C GLY A 3 -42.73 -3.94 -61.51
N ARG A 4 -42.37 -2.71 -61.10
CA ARG A 4 -41.77 -2.45 -59.79
C ARG A 4 -42.80 -1.76 -58.91
N ARG A 5 -43.23 -2.44 -57.86
CA ARG A 5 -43.88 -1.86 -56.69
C ARG A 5 -42.84 -1.79 -55.58
N ALA A 6 -42.30 -0.61 -55.31
CA ALA A 6 -41.64 -0.31 -54.05
C ALA A 6 -42.08 1.10 -53.64
N LYS A 7 -42.67 1.23 -52.46
CA LYS A 7 -42.97 2.54 -51.86
C LYS A 7 -41.65 3.12 -51.32
N PRO A 8 -41.37 4.42 -51.51
CA PRO A 8 -40.15 5.03 -51.01
C PRO A 8 -40.12 4.99 -49.48
N SER A 9 -38.94 4.70 -48.92
CA SER A 9 -38.65 4.77 -47.49
C SER A 9 -38.66 6.24 -47.06
N THR A 10 -39.77 6.67 -46.47
CA THR A 10 -39.83 7.94 -45.74
C THR A 10 -38.93 7.80 -44.51
N GLU A 11 -37.91 8.63 -44.39
CA GLU A 11 -37.14 8.76 -43.16
C GLU A 11 -38.06 9.32 -42.07
N ASP A 12 -38.28 8.54 -41.01
CA ASP A 12 -39.06 8.96 -39.85
C ASP A 12 -38.36 10.15 -39.18
N GLY A 13 -38.93 11.34 -39.35
CA GLY A 13 -38.46 12.57 -38.72
C GLY A 13 -38.43 12.44 -37.19
N VAL A 14 -37.38 12.99 -36.59
CA VAL A 14 -37.13 13.01 -35.14
C VAL A 14 -38.36 13.53 -34.40
N LYS A 15 -39.15 12.62 -33.83
CA LYS A 15 -40.19 12.94 -32.86
C LYS A 15 -39.54 13.54 -31.61
N PRO A 16 -40.16 14.54 -30.96
CA PRO A 16 -39.68 15.02 -29.67
C PRO A 16 -39.71 13.84 -28.69
N LYS A 17 -38.55 13.48 -28.13
CA LYS A 17 -38.43 12.38 -27.17
C LYS A 17 -39.27 12.70 -25.93
N GLY A 18 -40.20 11.81 -25.59
CA GLY A 18 -40.98 11.89 -24.36
C GLY A 18 -40.13 11.57 -23.13
N PHE A 19 -40.69 11.78 -21.93
CA PHE A 19 -40.02 11.41 -20.68
C PHE A 19 -39.71 9.90 -20.61
N ASP A 20 -40.54 9.08 -21.24
CA ASP A 20 -40.41 7.61 -21.26
C ASP A 20 -39.45 7.10 -22.36
N ASP A 21 -38.93 7.97 -23.24
CA ASP A 21 -37.97 7.60 -24.29
C ASP A 21 -36.52 7.52 -23.78
N PHE A 22 -36.27 7.89 -22.51
CA PHE A 22 -34.95 7.82 -21.90
C PHE A 22 -34.77 6.48 -21.19
N GLU A 23 -33.92 5.62 -21.75
CA GLU A 23 -33.52 4.37 -21.10
C GLU A 23 -32.67 4.67 -19.86
N LEU A 24 -33.15 4.23 -18.70
CA LEU A 24 -32.48 4.44 -17.41
C LEU A 24 -31.22 3.57 -17.35
N ARG A 25 -30.04 4.22 -17.35
CA ARG A 25 -28.75 3.53 -17.25
C ARG A 25 -28.41 3.17 -15.82
N LEU A 26 -27.57 2.16 -15.63
CA LEU A 26 -27.05 1.79 -14.32
C LEU A 26 -26.37 2.99 -13.63
N GLY A 27 -25.62 3.77 -14.40
CA GLY A 27 -24.95 4.97 -13.90
C GLY A 27 -25.91 6.00 -13.29
N ASP A 28 -27.07 6.20 -13.92
CA ASP A 28 -28.11 7.10 -13.43
C ASP A 28 -28.77 6.57 -12.17
N VAL A 29 -29.00 5.25 -12.09
CA VAL A 29 -29.52 4.57 -10.89
C VAL A 29 -28.55 4.74 -9.72
N MET A 30 -27.27 4.42 -9.90
CA MET A 30 -26.27 4.51 -8.83
C MET A 30 -26.07 5.96 -8.36
N ARG A 31 -26.08 6.91 -9.30
CA ARG A 31 -26.03 8.35 -8.96
C ARG A 31 -27.26 8.79 -8.19
N GLY A 32 -28.45 8.33 -8.59
CA GLY A 32 -29.71 8.58 -7.90
C GLY A 32 -29.67 8.07 -6.47
N GLU A 33 -29.29 6.80 -6.26
CA GLU A 33 -29.16 6.21 -4.92
C GLU A 33 -28.09 6.88 -4.06
N ARG A 34 -27.00 7.36 -4.66
CA ARG A 34 -26.03 8.15 -3.89
C ARG A 34 -26.61 9.50 -3.46
N ALA A 35 -27.41 10.12 -4.32
CA ALA A 35 -28.07 11.40 -4.04
C ALA A 35 -29.18 11.26 -2.99
N THR A 36 -29.92 10.14 -2.95
CA THR A 36 -30.92 9.87 -1.91
C THR A 36 -30.27 9.71 -0.54
N LEU A 37 -29.04 9.18 -0.49
CA LEU A 37 -28.21 9.12 0.71
C LEU A 37 -27.51 10.46 1.05
N ALA A 38 -27.68 11.50 0.23
CA ALA A 38 -27.03 12.80 0.37
C ALA A 38 -25.50 12.74 0.48
N LYS A 39 -24.87 11.76 -0.20
CA LYS A 39 -23.41 11.56 -0.16
C LYS A 39 -22.72 12.17 -1.38
N SER A 40 -21.60 12.86 -1.15
CA SER A 40 -20.71 13.27 -2.23
C SER A 40 -19.79 12.12 -2.64
N LEU A 41 -19.20 12.21 -3.84
CA LEU A 41 -18.20 11.25 -4.31
C LEU A 41 -16.99 11.17 -3.36
N LEU A 42 -16.62 12.28 -2.72
CA LEU A 42 -15.54 12.33 -1.74
C LEU A 42 -15.91 11.59 -0.45
N ASP A 43 -17.17 11.61 -0.05
CA ASP A 43 -17.65 10.89 1.14
C ASP A 43 -17.61 9.38 0.88
N VAL A 44 -18.11 8.95 -0.28
CA VAL A 44 -18.05 7.55 -0.72
C VAL A 44 -16.59 7.07 -0.79
N GLN A 45 -15.66 7.90 -1.25
CA GLN A 45 -14.24 7.57 -1.24
C GLN A 45 -13.70 7.32 0.17
N ARG A 46 -14.06 8.16 1.16
CA ARG A 46 -13.57 8.00 2.54
C ARG A 46 -14.11 6.71 3.17
N GLU A 47 -15.35 6.36 2.87
CA GLU A 47 -16.04 5.20 3.44
C GLU A 47 -15.62 3.89 2.77
N LEU A 48 -15.57 3.84 1.43
CA LEU A 48 -15.20 2.63 0.67
C LEU A 48 -13.70 2.48 0.41
N ARG A 49 -12.91 3.52 0.63
CA ARG A 49 -11.47 3.57 0.27
C ARG A 49 -11.21 3.30 -1.23
N ILE A 50 -12.18 3.66 -2.07
CA ILE A 50 -12.08 3.63 -3.54
C ILE A 50 -11.93 5.08 -4.01
N LYS A 51 -11.00 5.37 -4.93
CA LYS A 51 -10.82 6.73 -5.45
C LYS A 51 -12.13 7.27 -6.03
N ALA A 52 -12.47 8.52 -5.73
CA ALA A 52 -13.68 9.19 -6.20
C ALA A 52 -13.75 9.24 -7.74
N ALA A 53 -12.59 9.36 -8.40
CA ALA A 53 -12.49 9.27 -9.86
C ALA A 53 -13.01 7.92 -10.40
N TYR A 54 -12.71 6.81 -9.71
CA TYR A 54 -13.23 5.49 -10.11
C TYR A 54 -14.73 5.36 -9.81
N ILE A 55 -15.24 5.94 -8.73
CA ILE A 55 -16.70 5.94 -8.47
C ILE A 55 -17.43 6.73 -9.56
N ALA A 56 -16.89 7.89 -9.95
CA ALA A 56 -17.41 8.67 -11.07
C ALA A 56 -17.34 7.89 -12.40
N ALA A 57 -16.26 7.14 -12.64
CA ALA A 57 -16.13 6.26 -13.81
C ALA A 57 -17.18 5.14 -13.82
N ILE A 58 -17.51 4.54 -12.66
CA ILE A 58 -18.60 3.57 -12.53
C ILE A 58 -19.94 4.23 -12.91
N GLU A 59 -20.22 5.43 -12.39
CA GLU A 59 -21.44 6.18 -12.72
C GLU A 59 -21.51 6.64 -14.19
N ALA A 60 -20.36 6.79 -14.86
CA ALA A 60 -20.30 7.13 -16.28
C ALA A 60 -20.25 5.90 -17.20
N CYS A 61 -20.15 4.69 -16.63
CA CYS A 61 -19.87 3.45 -17.34
C CYS A 61 -18.61 3.54 -18.23
N ASP A 62 -17.59 4.24 -17.76
CA ASP A 62 -16.32 4.43 -18.48
C ASP A 62 -15.24 3.46 -17.96
N VAL A 63 -14.93 2.45 -18.75
CA VAL A 63 -13.95 1.40 -18.40
C VAL A 63 -12.50 1.88 -18.57
N GLU A 64 -12.25 2.86 -19.44
CA GLU A 64 -10.89 3.31 -19.76
C GLU A 64 -10.29 4.18 -18.64
N ALA A 65 -11.15 4.79 -17.83
CA ALA A 65 -10.75 5.59 -16.67
C ALA A 65 -10.14 4.77 -15.51
N PHE A 66 -10.16 3.43 -15.56
CA PHE A 66 -9.58 2.57 -14.53
C PHE A 66 -8.15 2.15 -14.88
N ASP A 67 -7.20 2.41 -13.97
CA ASP A 67 -5.79 2.02 -14.14
C ASP A 67 -5.62 0.49 -14.23
N THR A 68 -6.40 -0.26 -13.44
CA THR A 68 -6.30 -1.73 -13.35
C THR A 68 -7.67 -2.38 -13.58
N PRO A 69 -7.94 -2.89 -14.79
CA PRO A 69 -9.24 -3.46 -15.14
C PRO A 69 -9.69 -4.63 -14.27
N SER A 70 -8.76 -5.38 -13.69
CA SER A 70 -9.09 -6.52 -12.81
C SER A 70 -9.89 -6.12 -11.57
N PHE A 71 -9.72 -4.91 -11.05
CA PHE A 71 -10.39 -4.49 -9.81
C PHE A 71 -11.79 -3.90 -10.02
N ILE A 72 -12.18 -3.61 -11.26
CA ILE A 72 -13.48 -3.00 -11.60
C ILE A 72 -14.64 -3.82 -11.01
N ALA A 73 -14.57 -5.14 -11.16
CA ALA A 73 -15.59 -6.06 -10.65
C ALA A 73 -15.73 -6.00 -9.12
N GLY A 74 -14.66 -5.69 -8.38
CA GLY A 74 -14.69 -5.50 -6.94
C GLY A 74 -15.25 -4.13 -6.55
N TYR A 75 -14.89 -3.09 -7.30
CA TYR A 75 -15.35 -1.72 -7.05
C TYR A 75 -16.85 -1.57 -7.29
N VAL A 76 -17.36 -2.06 -8.42
CA VAL A 76 -18.80 -2.01 -8.75
C VAL A 76 -19.63 -2.72 -7.69
N ARG A 77 -19.24 -3.95 -7.29
CA ARG A 77 -19.97 -4.70 -6.26
C ARG A 77 -19.92 -4.03 -4.89
N SER A 78 -18.78 -3.44 -4.52
CA SER A 78 -18.63 -2.77 -3.22
C SER A 78 -19.46 -1.49 -3.17
N TYR A 79 -19.50 -0.75 -4.27
CA TYR A 79 -20.32 0.44 -4.40
C TYR A 79 -21.83 0.10 -4.43
N ALA A 80 -22.24 -0.96 -5.13
CA ALA A 80 -23.62 -1.44 -5.10
C ALA A 80 -24.08 -1.80 -3.68
N ARG A 81 -23.27 -2.57 -2.92
CA ARG A 81 -23.59 -2.88 -1.51
C ARG A 81 -23.74 -1.65 -0.64
N TYR A 82 -22.89 -0.65 -0.87
CA TYR A 82 -22.93 0.61 -0.14
C TYR A 82 -24.23 1.38 -0.38
N LEU A 83 -24.72 1.38 -1.61
CA LEU A 83 -25.97 2.01 -2.00
C LEU A 83 -27.21 1.17 -1.66
N GLY A 84 -27.04 -0.04 -1.11
CA GLY A 84 -28.16 -0.95 -0.85
C GLY A 84 -28.74 -1.63 -2.10
N LEU A 85 -28.02 -1.58 -3.22
CA LEU A 85 -28.39 -2.24 -4.47
C LEU A 85 -27.89 -3.69 -4.51
N ASP A 86 -28.54 -4.53 -5.32
CA ASP A 86 -28.07 -5.90 -5.53
C ASP A 86 -26.70 -5.88 -6.25
N PRO A 87 -25.66 -6.48 -5.67
CA PRO A 87 -24.30 -6.37 -6.22
C PRO A 87 -24.11 -7.11 -7.53
N GLU A 88 -24.78 -8.23 -7.73
CA GLU A 88 -24.57 -9.08 -8.90
C GLU A 88 -25.36 -8.56 -10.10
N TRP A 89 -26.60 -8.12 -9.87
CA TRP A 89 -27.40 -7.38 -10.84
C TRP A 89 -26.67 -6.11 -11.31
N SER A 90 -26.12 -5.33 -10.37
CA SER A 90 -25.39 -4.10 -10.69
C SER A 90 -24.15 -4.39 -11.52
N PHE A 91 -23.39 -5.42 -11.17
CA PHE A 91 -22.20 -5.81 -11.92
C PHE A 91 -22.55 -6.34 -13.32
N GLN A 92 -23.56 -7.20 -13.44
CA GLN A 92 -24.00 -7.73 -14.72
C GLN A 92 -24.48 -6.61 -15.65
N ARG A 93 -25.24 -5.65 -15.12
CA ARG A 93 -25.72 -4.50 -15.88
C ARG A 93 -24.57 -3.59 -16.30
N PHE A 94 -23.57 -3.39 -15.44
CA PHE A 94 -22.35 -2.66 -15.77
C PHE A 94 -21.59 -3.33 -16.92
N CYS A 95 -21.43 -4.65 -16.89
CA CYS A 95 -20.78 -5.40 -17.97
C CYS A 95 -21.52 -5.22 -19.31
N ASN A 96 -22.85 -5.25 -19.29
CA ASN A 96 -23.67 -5.08 -20.48
C ASN A 96 -23.61 -3.64 -21.04
N GLU A 97 -23.69 -2.63 -20.18
CA GLU A 97 -23.72 -1.22 -20.60
C GLU A 97 -22.32 -0.68 -20.97
N ALA A 98 -21.29 -1.07 -20.21
CA ALA A 98 -19.92 -0.60 -20.40
C ALA A 98 -19.10 -1.49 -21.36
N GLY A 99 -19.65 -2.63 -21.81
CA GLY A 99 -18.93 -3.61 -22.64
C GLY A 99 -17.73 -4.26 -21.92
N TYR A 100 -17.72 -4.24 -20.59
CA TYR A 100 -16.63 -4.79 -19.79
C TYR A 100 -16.75 -6.31 -19.67
N SER A 101 -15.69 -7.03 -20.03
CA SER A 101 -15.56 -8.47 -19.77
C SER A 101 -14.47 -8.71 -18.72
N PRO A 102 -14.79 -9.33 -17.57
CA PRO A 102 -13.77 -9.65 -16.57
C PRO A 102 -12.71 -10.60 -17.14
N ALA A 103 -11.44 -10.28 -16.93
CA ALA A 103 -10.34 -11.18 -17.28
C ALA A 103 -10.47 -12.51 -16.52
N HIS A 104 -10.15 -13.62 -17.20
CA HIS A 104 -10.42 -15.04 -16.94
C HIS A 104 -10.13 -15.66 -15.53
N GLY A 105 -9.85 -14.87 -14.49
CA GLY A 105 -9.64 -15.36 -13.12
C GLY A 105 -10.78 -15.11 -12.13
N MET A 106 -11.74 -14.22 -12.46
CA MET A 106 -12.79 -13.79 -11.50
C MET A 106 -14.23 -13.93 -12.02
N SER A 107 -14.42 -14.51 -13.21
CA SER A 107 -15.74 -14.95 -13.67
C SER A 107 -16.18 -16.17 -12.86
N GLU A 108 -17.47 -16.28 -12.54
CA GLU A 108 -18.05 -17.43 -11.82
C GLU A 108 -17.79 -18.77 -12.53
N ALA A 109 -17.56 -18.74 -13.85
CA ALA A 109 -17.13 -19.88 -14.66
C ALA A 109 -15.67 -20.34 -14.40
N ALA A 110 -14.84 -19.52 -13.75
CA ALA A 110 -13.45 -19.82 -13.39
C ALA A 110 -13.32 -20.30 -11.93
N SER A 111 -14.34 -20.10 -11.09
CA SER A 111 -14.45 -20.80 -9.82
C SER A 111 -14.70 -22.27 -10.09
N GLY A 112 -13.67 -23.09 -9.88
CA GLY A 112 -13.81 -24.56 -9.89
C GLY A 112 -14.91 -25.04 -8.94
N PRO A 113 -15.33 -26.31 -9.03
CA PRO A 113 -16.45 -26.85 -8.26
C PRO A 113 -16.27 -26.54 -6.78
N LYS A 114 -17.19 -25.76 -6.21
CA LYS A 114 -17.17 -25.39 -4.80
C LYS A 114 -17.38 -26.68 -4.00
N PRO A 115 -16.40 -27.15 -3.19
CA PRO A 115 -16.57 -28.41 -2.48
C PRO A 115 -17.69 -28.26 -1.47
N GLN A 116 -18.78 -28.98 -1.70
CA GLN A 116 -19.91 -29.08 -0.78
C GLN A 116 -19.44 -29.92 0.40
N ARG A 117 -19.10 -29.27 1.52
CA ARG A 117 -18.64 -29.93 2.74
C ARG A 117 -19.79 -30.71 3.37
N ASP A 118 -19.61 -32.01 3.54
CA ASP A 118 -20.59 -32.90 4.14
C ASP A 118 -20.55 -32.76 5.68
N PRO A 119 -21.67 -32.82 6.42
CA PRO A 119 -21.68 -32.63 7.88
C PRO A 119 -20.80 -33.62 8.67
N LYS A 120 -20.47 -34.77 8.07
CA LYS A 120 -19.54 -35.76 8.66
C LYS A 120 -18.10 -35.23 8.73
N ASP A 121 -17.71 -34.33 7.84
CA ASP A 121 -16.37 -33.72 7.84
C ASP A 121 -16.14 -32.84 9.07
N MET A 122 -17.21 -32.29 9.67
CA MET A 122 -17.08 -31.48 10.90
C MET A 122 -16.74 -32.34 12.12
N ALA A 123 -17.35 -33.52 12.24
CA ALA A 123 -17.06 -34.47 13.30
C ALA A 123 -15.62 -35.02 13.17
N GLU A 124 -15.18 -35.28 11.94
CA GLU A 124 -13.82 -35.75 11.66
C GLU A 124 -12.76 -34.65 11.81
N ALA A 125 -13.10 -33.39 11.49
CA ALA A 125 -12.23 -32.22 11.71
C ALA A 125 -12.08 -31.84 13.19
N LEU A 126 -13.07 -32.14 14.03
CA LEU A 126 -12.97 -32.02 15.50
C LEU A 126 -12.17 -33.17 16.11
N ALA A 127 -12.30 -34.38 15.55
CA ALA A 127 -11.53 -35.55 15.98
C ALA A 127 -10.05 -35.47 15.57
N ASN A 128 -9.73 -34.77 14.48
CA ASN A 128 -8.38 -34.58 13.96
C ASN A 128 -8.08 -33.09 13.77
N PRO A 129 -7.56 -32.38 14.80
CA PRO A 129 -7.20 -30.98 14.64
C PRO A 129 -6.10 -30.83 13.58
N ALA A 130 -6.35 -29.98 12.59
CA ALA A 130 -5.50 -29.69 11.44
C ALA A 130 -4.09 -29.12 11.76
N PHE A 131 -3.71 -29.07 13.04
CA PHE A 131 -2.45 -28.53 13.55
C PHE A 131 -1.36 -29.57 13.78
N ILE A 132 -1.64 -30.87 13.58
CA ILE A 132 -0.61 -31.90 13.62
C ILE A 132 -0.11 -32.12 12.18
N PRO A 133 1.14 -31.75 11.84
CA PRO A 133 1.69 -32.06 10.52
C PRO A 133 1.69 -33.58 10.36
N ARG A 134 0.83 -34.09 9.48
CA ARG A 134 0.86 -35.49 9.10
C ARG A 134 2.25 -35.73 8.51
N LYS A 135 2.99 -36.71 9.03
CA LYS A 135 4.22 -37.17 8.38
C LYS A 135 3.83 -37.65 6.99
N GLU A 136 4.13 -36.84 5.98
CA GLU A 136 3.94 -37.23 4.59
C GLU A 136 4.69 -38.54 4.35
N SER A 137 3.97 -39.54 3.84
CA SER A 137 4.58 -40.82 3.46
C SER A 137 5.70 -40.55 2.47
N LEU A 138 6.89 -41.08 2.73
CA LEU A 138 8.10 -40.89 1.88
C LEU A 138 7.86 -41.29 0.42
N TRP A 139 6.87 -42.16 0.18
CA TRP A 139 6.43 -42.60 -1.14
C TRP A 139 5.74 -41.50 -1.95
N THR A 140 5.16 -40.50 -1.29
CA THR A 140 4.48 -39.35 -1.95
C THR A 140 5.49 -38.34 -2.50
N LYS A 141 6.72 -38.34 -1.97
CA LYS A 141 7.81 -37.46 -2.41
C LYS A 141 8.54 -37.99 -3.65
N ILE A 142 8.23 -39.22 -4.07
CA ILE A 142 8.80 -39.82 -5.27
C ILE A 142 7.95 -39.39 -6.45
N GLU A 143 8.28 -38.23 -7.03
CA GLU A 143 7.66 -37.79 -8.27
C GLU A 143 8.11 -38.71 -9.43
N PRO A 144 7.20 -39.26 -10.25
CA PRO A 144 7.55 -40.14 -11.36
C PRO A 144 8.47 -39.46 -12.40
N ARG A 145 8.42 -38.12 -12.51
CA ARG A 145 9.34 -37.35 -13.36
C ARG A 145 10.78 -37.38 -12.86
N ALA A 146 11.00 -37.38 -11.54
CA ALA A 146 12.34 -37.41 -10.95
C ALA A 146 13.02 -38.77 -11.15
N VAL A 147 12.24 -39.86 -11.10
CA VAL A 147 12.72 -41.22 -11.39
C VAL A 147 13.21 -41.33 -12.84
N GLY A 148 12.49 -40.72 -13.79
CA GLY A 148 12.90 -40.67 -15.20
C GLY A 148 14.23 -39.92 -15.41
N ALA A 149 14.40 -38.76 -14.77
CA ALA A 149 15.63 -37.97 -14.88
C ALA A 149 16.85 -38.70 -14.29
N LEU A 150 16.68 -39.39 -13.15
CA LEU A 150 17.73 -40.21 -12.54
C LEU A 150 18.16 -41.38 -13.44
N PHE A 151 17.21 -42.00 -14.14
CA PHE A 151 17.51 -43.10 -15.06
C PHE A 151 18.31 -42.61 -16.28
N VAL A 152 17.95 -41.45 -16.84
CA VAL A 152 18.71 -40.84 -17.94
C VAL A 152 20.13 -40.46 -17.50
N LEU A 153 20.27 -39.88 -16.31
CA LEU A 153 21.58 -39.52 -15.76
C LEU A 153 22.46 -40.76 -15.55
N ALA A 154 21.89 -41.87 -15.06
CA ALA A 154 22.59 -43.14 -14.92
C ALA A 154 23.05 -43.73 -16.26
N LEU A 155 22.21 -43.65 -17.31
CA LEU A 155 22.57 -44.10 -18.66
C LEU A 155 23.72 -43.26 -19.25
N ILE A 156 23.67 -41.93 -19.09
CA ILE A 156 24.73 -41.04 -19.57
C ILE A 156 26.03 -41.32 -18.82
N GLY A 157 25.98 -41.41 -17.48
CA GLY A 157 27.14 -41.72 -16.66
C GLY A 157 27.76 -43.08 -17.01
N GLY A 158 26.93 -44.10 -17.22
CA GLY A 158 27.36 -45.43 -17.67
C GLY A 158 27.99 -45.40 -19.07
N GLY A 159 27.41 -44.65 -20.01
CA GLY A 159 27.95 -44.50 -21.36
C GLY A 159 29.32 -43.81 -21.38
N ILE A 160 29.49 -42.74 -20.60
CA ILE A 160 30.77 -42.03 -20.47
C ILE A 160 31.81 -42.92 -19.77
N GLY A 161 31.42 -43.62 -18.69
CA GLY A 161 32.30 -44.54 -17.98
C GLY A 161 32.77 -45.69 -18.86
N TYR A 162 31.85 -46.28 -19.62
CA TYR A 162 32.16 -47.34 -20.59
C TYR A 162 33.07 -46.80 -21.71
N GLY A 163 32.77 -45.62 -22.27
CA GLY A 163 33.62 -44.95 -23.25
C GLY A 163 35.05 -44.72 -22.74
N GLY A 164 35.20 -44.19 -21.53
CA GLY A 164 36.50 -43.99 -20.89
C GLY A 164 37.28 -45.30 -20.68
N TRP A 165 36.59 -46.37 -20.25
CA TRP A 165 37.19 -47.70 -20.12
C TRP A 165 37.73 -48.21 -21.47
N THR A 166 36.91 -48.14 -22.53
CA THR A 166 37.29 -48.64 -23.85
C THR A 166 38.51 -47.92 -24.44
N VAL A 167 38.61 -46.61 -24.25
CA VAL A 167 39.77 -45.82 -24.70
C VAL A 167 41.05 -46.23 -23.96
N LEU A 168 40.97 -46.48 -22.65
CA LEU A 168 42.13 -46.95 -21.88
C LEU A 168 42.65 -48.31 -22.39
N GLN A 169 41.76 -49.21 -22.82
CA GLN A 169 42.15 -50.48 -23.41
C GLN A 169 42.81 -50.32 -24.79
N GLU A 170 42.42 -49.32 -25.57
CA GLU A 170 43.02 -49.04 -26.88
C GLU A 170 44.44 -48.44 -26.73
N VAL A 171 44.66 -47.54 -25.77
CA VAL A 171 45.96 -46.87 -25.54
C VAL A 171 47.04 -47.84 -25.05
N GLN A 172 46.66 -48.94 -24.40
CA GLN A 172 47.61 -50.00 -24.01
C GLN A 172 48.01 -50.95 -25.15
N ARG A 173 47.39 -50.87 -26.33
CA ARG A 173 47.89 -51.56 -27.53
C ARG A 173 49.00 -50.73 -28.15
N VAL A 174 50.16 -50.73 -27.49
CA VAL A 174 51.40 -50.24 -28.09
C VAL A 174 51.75 -51.18 -29.24
N GLN A 175 51.43 -50.77 -30.47
CA GLN A 175 51.96 -51.39 -31.67
C GLN A 175 53.45 -51.05 -31.74
N LEU A 176 54.28 -51.83 -31.04
CA LEU A 176 55.72 -51.80 -31.20
C LEU A 176 56.03 -52.34 -32.59
N THR A 177 56.23 -51.43 -33.55
CA THR A 177 56.94 -51.76 -34.79
C THR A 177 58.43 -51.62 -34.45
N PRO A 178 59.22 -52.70 -34.42
CA PRO A 178 60.65 -52.59 -34.15
C PRO A 178 61.30 -51.85 -35.31
N VAL A 179 61.80 -50.63 -35.06
CA VAL A 179 62.65 -49.92 -36.01
C VAL A 179 64.08 -50.09 -35.53
N ASP A 180 64.79 -51.03 -36.13
CA ASP A 180 66.24 -51.20 -35.98
C ASP A 180 66.96 -50.16 -36.87
N GLN A 181 67.18 -48.95 -36.37
CA GLN A 181 68.19 -48.04 -36.92
C GLN A 181 68.87 -47.26 -35.80
N ALA A 182 70.17 -47.50 -35.61
CA ALA A 182 71.03 -46.82 -34.65
C ALA A 182 71.46 -45.44 -35.18
N PRO A 183 71.18 -44.32 -34.50
CA PRO A 183 71.64 -43.02 -34.93
C PRO A 183 73.10 -42.80 -34.49
N GLY A 184 73.98 -42.63 -35.47
CA GLY A 184 75.35 -42.17 -35.28
C GLY A 184 75.38 -40.69 -34.94
N VAL A 185 76.11 -40.36 -33.88
CA VAL A 185 76.32 -38.99 -33.39
C VAL A 185 77.55 -38.42 -34.08
N MET A 186 77.41 -37.27 -34.73
CA MET A 186 78.52 -36.33 -34.93
C MET A 186 78.01 -34.94 -34.61
N ALA A 187 78.56 -34.38 -33.52
CA ALA A 187 78.62 -32.95 -33.30
C ALA A 187 79.73 -32.40 -34.19
N ASP A 188 79.45 -31.35 -34.94
CA ASP A 188 80.45 -30.33 -35.21
C ASP A 188 79.75 -28.97 -35.33
N LEU A 189 80.28 -28.02 -34.58
CA LEU A 189 79.91 -26.61 -34.58
C LEU A 189 80.78 -25.91 -35.64
N ASP A 190 80.22 -25.01 -36.44
CA ASP A 190 81.01 -23.88 -36.97
C ASP A 190 80.11 -22.63 -37.20
N PRO A 191 80.56 -21.41 -36.84
CA PRO A 191 79.74 -20.22 -36.69
C PRO A 191 79.86 -19.22 -37.86
N LEU A 192 78.88 -18.30 -37.93
CA LEU A 192 78.95 -16.96 -38.53
C LEU A 192 79.31 -16.82 -40.04
N ASP A 193 78.29 -16.61 -40.87
CA ASP A 193 78.21 -15.59 -41.95
C ASP A 193 76.80 -15.71 -42.58
N SER A 194 76.04 -14.72 -43.05
CA SER A 194 76.32 -13.36 -43.48
C SER A 194 75.02 -12.54 -43.39
N VAL A 195 75.13 -11.26 -43.04
CA VAL A 195 74.10 -10.23 -43.17
C VAL A 195 74.29 -9.53 -44.52
N LYS A 196 73.27 -9.52 -45.41
CA LYS A 196 72.71 -8.29 -46.06
C LYS A 196 71.74 -8.53 -47.22
N ASP A 197 70.71 -7.66 -47.17
CA ASP A 197 69.96 -6.99 -48.23
C ASP A 197 68.96 -7.74 -49.13
N GLY A 198 67.69 -7.26 -49.09
CA GLY A 198 66.60 -7.56 -50.03
C GLY A 198 66.75 -6.77 -51.35
N PRO A 199 65.68 -6.39 -52.10
CA PRO A 199 64.22 -6.53 -51.89
C PRO A 199 63.48 -7.19 -53.09
N GLU A 200 62.19 -7.53 -52.98
CA GLU A 200 61.17 -7.26 -54.02
C GLU A 200 59.74 -7.55 -53.51
N MET A 201 58.79 -6.86 -54.14
CA MET A 201 57.38 -6.63 -53.79
C MET A 201 56.42 -7.70 -54.33
N ALA A 202 55.12 -7.50 -53.99
CA ALA A 202 53.89 -8.08 -54.56
C ALA A 202 53.46 -9.40 -53.88
N GLN A 203 52.26 -9.59 -53.32
CA GLN A 203 50.93 -8.96 -53.48
C GLN A 203 50.23 -8.94 -52.12
N ALA A 204 49.57 -7.81 -51.81
CA ALA A 204 48.64 -7.72 -50.70
C ALA A 204 47.32 -8.38 -51.11
N ASP A 205 47.02 -9.52 -50.48
CA ASP A 205 45.69 -10.11 -50.46
C ASP A 205 44.92 -9.43 -49.31
N ASP A 206 43.71 -8.99 -49.63
CA ASP A 206 42.87 -8.12 -48.83
C ASP A 206 42.12 -8.92 -47.76
N THR A 207 42.75 -9.17 -46.62
CA THR A 207 42.03 -9.52 -45.37
C THR A 207 42.78 -8.99 -44.15
N LEU A 208 42.34 -7.85 -43.63
CA LEU A 208 42.75 -7.36 -42.31
C LEU A 208 42.25 -8.32 -41.21
N PRO A 209 43.05 -8.64 -40.18
CA PRO A 209 42.53 -9.24 -38.97
C PRO A 209 41.75 -8.19 -38.18
N GLU A 210 40.51 -8.53 -37.82
CA GLU A 210 39.63 -7.71 -36.98
C GLU A 210 40.21 -7.58 -35.57
N VAL A 211 40.91 -6.46 -35.32
CA VAL A 211 41.36 -6.08 -33.98
C VAL A 211 40.15 -5.59 -33.20
N ASN A 212 39.53 -6.51 -32.47
CA ASN A 212 38.51 -6.21 -31.46
C ASN A 212 39.17 -5.50 -30.25
N GLN A 213 39.37 -4.18 -30.34
CA GLN A 213 39.54 -3.28 -29.19
C GLN A 213 39.60 -1.79 -29.61
N PRO A 214 38.49 -1.04 -29.42
CA PRO A 214 38.59 0.27 -28.77
C PRO A 214 37.46 0.57 -27.75
N GLU A 215 36.59 -0.40 -27.43
CA GLU A 215 35.38 -0.13 -26.62
C GLU A 215 35.58 -0.14 -25.10
N ARG A 216 36.77 -0.57 -24.60
CA ARG A 216 37.06 -0.56 -23.14
C ARG A 216 37.72 0.71 -22.66
N SER A 217 38.65 1.29 -23.44
CA SER A 217 39.31 2.56 -23.09
C SER A 217 38.38 3.76 -23.28
N ALA A 218 37.53 3.75 -24.32
CA ALA A 218 36.53 4.79 -24.55
C ALA A 218 35.42 4.82 -23.49
N ARG A 219 35.18 3.71 -22.78
CA ARG A 219 34.15 3.59 -21.72
C ARG A 219 34.58 4.23 -20.40
N ILE A 220 35.87 4.28 -20.11
CA ILE A 220 36.42 4.85 -18.86
C ILE A 220 36.32 6.38 -18.86
N TYR A 221 36.36 7.01 -20.04
CA TYR A 221 36.29 8.47 -20.18
C TYR A 221 34.88 9.02 -20.46
N ARG A 222 33.84 8.17 -20.46
CA ARG A 222 32.46 8.61 -20.69
C ARG A 222 31.83 9.11 -19.38
N PRO A 223 31.29 10.33 -19.30
CA PRO A 223 30.56 10.76 -18.12
C PRO A 223 29.35 9.85 -17.90
N ALA A 224 29.16 9.40 -16.66
CA ALA A 224 28.04 8.54 -16.29
C ALA A 224 26.72 9.26 -16.59
N ALA A 225 25.82 8.60 -17.32
CA ALA A 225 24.48 9.13 -17.53
C ALA A 225 23.75 9.18 -16.19
N LEU A 226 23.12 10.33 -15.88
CA LEU A 226 22.34 10.47 -14.65
C LEU A 226 21.13 9.54 -14.71
N ASP A 227 20.97 8.70 -13.68
CA ASP A 227 19.86 7.74 -13.53
C ASP A 227 18.48 8.41 -13.31
N ALA A 228 18.47 9.72 -13.05
CA ALA A 228 17.27 10.52 -12.89
C ALA A 228 17.37 11.81 -13.72
N PRO A 229 16.26 12.25 -14.35
CA PRO A 229 16.25 13.52 -15.06
C PRO A 229 16.53 14.66 -14.08
N VAL A 230 17.45 15.56 -14.44
CA VAL A 230 17.69 16.80 -13.69
C VAL A 230 16.44 17.66 -13.82
N LEU A 231 15.67 17.78 -12.74
CA LEU A 231 14.51 18.65 -12.70
C LEU A 231 14.97 20.10 -12.56
N VAL A 232 14.94 20.84 -13.68
CA VAL A 232 15.08 22.29 -13.68
C VAL A 232 13.68 22.88 -13.69
N SER A 233 13.41 23.82 -12.79
CA SER A 233 12.14 24.56 -12.77
C SER A 233 11.96 25.29 -14.10
N ARG A 234 10.93 24.91 -14.87
CA ARG A 234 10.65 25.50 -16.19
C ARG A 234 10.23 26.96 -16.08
N ASP A 235 9.41 27.23 -15.09
CA ASP A 235 8.81 28.52 -14.81
C ASP A 235 9.32 28.93 -13.43
N GLY A 236 9.75 30.19 -13.26
CA GLY A 236 10.35 30.70 -12.02
C GLY A 236 9.42 30.64 -10.80
N PRO A 237 9.73 31.36 -9.70
CA PRO A 237 8.85 31.40 -8.52
C PRO A 237 7.41 31.74 -8.93
N ILE A 238 6.41 31.01 -8.40
CA ILE A 238 4.99 31.24 -8.73
C ILE A 238 4.58 32.70 -8.47
N ALA A 239 5.26 33.38 -7.53
CA ALA A 239 5.06 34.79 -7.23
C ALA A 239 5.39 35.75 -8.38
N SER A 240 6.15 35.35 -9.40
CA SER A 240 6.48 36.19 -10.56
C SER A 240 5.50 36.03 -11.74
N ILE A 241 4.49 35.17 -11.61
CA ILE A 241 3.48 34.97 -12.66
C ILE A 241 2.43 36.06 -12.54
N ASP A 242 2.35 36.94 -13.53
CA ASP A 242 1.28 37.94 -13.64
C ASP A 242 0.02 37.29 -14.29
N PRO A 243 -1.07 37.11 -13.53
CA PRO A 243 -2.30 36.50 -14.03
C PRO A 243 -3.01 37.37 -15.09
N ASN A 244 -2.69 38.66 -15.17
CA ASN A 244 -3.26 39.55 -16.18
C ASN A 244 -2.44 39.55 -17.49
N ALA A 245 -1.24 38.98 -17.48
CA ALA A 245 -0.35 38.93 -18.63
C ALA A 245 -0.50 37.66 -19.48
N THR A 246 -1.12 36.60 -18.94
CA THR A 246 -1.22 35.30 -19.62
C THR A 246 -2.66 34.77 -19.68
N GLY A 247 -3.14 34.48 -20.89
CA GLY A 247 -4.48 33.92 -21.15
C GLY A 247 -5.27 34.69 -22.22
N ALA A 248 -6.32 34.09 -22.75
CA ALA A 248 -7.16 34.67 -23.82
C ALA A 248 -7.93 35.95 -23.41
N LEU A 249 -7.93 36.29 -22.11
CA LEU A 249 -8.55 37.50 -21.54
C LEU A 249 -7.53 38.50 -20.97
N ALA A 250 -6.22 38.31 -21.21
CA ALA A 250 -5.19 39.25 -20.82
C ALA A 250 -5.48 40.64 -21.46
N GLY A 251 -5.82 41.63 -20.63
CA GLY A 251 -6.13 43.00 -21.06
C GLY A 251 -7.62 43.39 -21.07
N GLN A 252 -8.55 42.47 -20.78
CA GLN A 252 -9.95 42.87 -20.53
C GLN A 252 -10.16 43.08 -19.03
N GLY A 253 -9.96 44.32 -18.59
CA GLY A 253 -10.30 44.77 -17.24
C GLY A 253 -11.78 44.61 -16.96
N VAL A 254 -12.16 43.46 -16.40
CA VAL A 254 -13.47 43.23 -15.79
C VAL A 254 -13.19 42.83 -14.35
N GLY A 255 -13.34 43.80 -13.44
CA GLY A 255 -13.26 43.57 -12.02
C GLY A 255 -14.34 42.60 -11.58
N ALA A 256 -13.93 41.41 -11.15
CA ALA A 256 -14.75 40.52 -10.35
C ALA A 256 -14.10 40.42 -8.97
N ALA A 257 -14.74 41.08 -8.00
CA ALA A 257 -14.40 41.03 -6.59
C ALA A 257 -14.46 39.58 -6.08
N ALA A 258 -13.34 39.08 -5.57
CA ALA A 258 -13.31 37.90 -4.72
C ALA A 258 -13.83 38.28 -3.31
N PRO A 259 -14.68 37.47 -2.66
CA PRO A 259 -15.09 37.71 -1.28
C PRO A 259 -13.93 37.40 -0.32
N GLY A 260 -13.47 38.45 0.37
CA GLY A 260 -13.10 38.45 1.78
C GLY A 260 -12.18 37.36 2.32
N LEU A 261 -10.88 37.57 2.22
CA LEU A 261 -9.92 37.14 3.25
C LEU A 261 -9.07 38.35 3.62
N THR A 262 -9.50 39.12 4.62
CA THR A 262 -8.67 40.15 5.25
C THR A 262 -8.32 39.73 6.67
N PRO A 263 -7.03 39.54 7.00
CA PRO A 263 -6.55 39.70 8.36
C PRO A 263 -6.55 41.19 8.70
N ASN A 264 -7.12 41.49 9.86
CA ASN A 264 -7.22 42.81 10.46
C ASN A 264 -5.81 43.40 10.72
N LEU A 265 -5.48 44.54 10.11
CA LEU A 265 -4.35 45.37 10.54
C LEU A 265 -4.78 46.84 10.58
N ILE A 266 -4.72 47.37 11.79
CA ILE A 266 -5.02 48.73 12.21
C ILE A 266 -3.97 49.69 11.64
N GLY A 267 -4.37 50.83 11.08
CA GLY A 267 -3.41 51.88 10.68
C GLY A 267 -3.95 53.06 9.87
N LEU A 268 -4.50 54.06 10.58
CA LEU A 268 -4.35 55.51 10.33
C LEU A 268 -4.73 56.12 8.96
N THR A 269 -5.93 56.70 8.87
CA THR A 269 -6.28 57.94 8.13
C THR A 269 -7.66 58.40 8.66
N GLN A 270 -8.08 59.66 8.81
CA GLN A 270 -7.62 61.01 8.48
C GLN A 270 -8.59 62.01 9.19
N PRO A 271 -8.25 63.31 9.28
CA PRO A 271 -9.07 64.34 9.92
C PRO A 271 -10.02 65.08 8.94
N SER A 272 -11.06 65.73 9.52
CA SER A 272 -11.80 66.92 9.03
C SER A 272 -12.65 66.78 7.74
N THR A 273 -13.91 67.21 7.61
CA THR A 273 -14.63 68.39 8.17
C THR A 273 -16.16 68.21 8.04
N SER A 274 -16.90 68.72 9.03
CA SER A 274 -18.36 68.99 9.07
C SER A 274 -18.72 70.30 8.30
N PRO A 275 -19.96 70.86 8.26
CA PRO A 275 -21.18 70.54 9.02
C PRO A 275 -22.56 70.70 8.30
N ASN A 276 -23.60 69.99 8.79
CA ASN A 276 -24.82 70.62 9.32
C ASN A 276 -25.75 69.60 10.03
N THR A 277 -26.29 70.00 11.18
CA THR A 277 -27.14 69.27 12.16
C THR A 277 -28.59 69.85 12.09
N PRO A 278 -29.59 69.49 12.92
CA PRO A 278 -29.80 68.32 13.81
C PRO A 278 -31.21 67.68 13.72
N GLN A 279 -31.39 66.49 14.30
CA GLN A 279 -32.48 66.17 15.26
C GLN A 279 -32.45 64.70 15.71
N GLY A 280 -32.67 64.46 17.03
CA GLY A 280 -33.35 63.25 17.53
C GLY A 280 -32.56 62.27 18.39
N THR A 281 -32.28 62.64 19.64
CA THR A 281 -31.85 61.76 20.75
C THR A 281 -32.96 60.77 21.17
N GLN A 282 -32.69 59.46 21.26
CA GLN A 282 -33.35 58.58 22.23
C GLN A 282 -32.41 57.47 22.74
N LEU A 283 -32.09 57.56 24.03
CA LEU A 283 -31.60 56.47 24.89
C LEU A 283 -32.81 55.62 25.33
N ALA A 284 -32.69 54.30 25.32
CA ALA A 284 -33.51 53.43 26.15
C ALA A 284 -32.72 52.18 26.56
N SER A 285 -32.46 52.08 27.87
CA SER A 285 -32.00 50.90 28.60
C SER A 285 -33.19 50.06 29.07
N ALA A 286 -33.08 48.73 29.01
CA ALA A 286 -33.74 47.74 29.90
C ALA A 286 -33.03 46.39 29.64
N ALA A 287 -32.19 45.84 30.54
CA ALA A 287 -32.46 45.18 31.81
C ALA A 287 -33.09 43.77 31.69
N GLY A 288 -32.21 42.74 31.71
CA GLY A 288 -32.41 41.37 32.25
C GLY A 288 -33.09 40.30 31.36
N PRO A 289 -32.85 38.98 31.60
CA PRO A 289 -32.28 38.41 32.82
C PRO A 289 -30.98 37.59 32.62
N GLU A 290 -30.10 37.78 33.60
CA GLU A 290 -28.94 36.95 33.93
C GLU A 290 -29.41 35.60 34.46
N ASN A 291 -29.06 34.51 33.77
CA ASN A 291 -29.17 33.14 34.33
C ASN A 291 -28.30 32.13 33.56
N ASN A 292 -27.07 32.50 33.20
CA ASN A 292 -26.18 31.57 32.48
C ASN A 292 -24.70 31.63 32.87
N ILE A 293 -24.38 32.14 34.06
CA ILE A 293 -22.98 32.18 34.54
C ILE A 293 -22.77 31.22 35.71
N GLN A 294 -23.77 30.99 36.56
CA GLN A 294 -23.65 30.03 37.67
C GLN A 294 -23.68 28.56 37.21
N SER A 295 -24.30 28.26 36.06
CA SER A 295 -24.27 26.90 35.47
C SER A 295 -23.03 26.62 34.62
N ALA A 296 -22.29 27.67 34.23
CA ALA A 296 -21.00 27.53 33.54
C ALA A 296 -19.83 27.38 34.53
N VAL A 297 -19.93 27.98 35.72
CA VAL A 297 -18.92 27.86 36.78
C VAL A 297 -19.04 26.56 37.58
N ALA A 298 -20.24 25.96 37.68
CA ALA A 298 -20.44 24.66 38.33
C ALA A 298 -20.07 23.43 37.46
N LYS A 299 -19.75 23.64 36.17
CA LYS A 299 -19.26 22.56 35.26
C LYS A 299 -17.73 22.53 35.13
N ALA A 300 -17.04 23.37 35.91
CA ALA A 300 -15.59 23.52 35.96
C ALA A 300 -14.99 23.13 37.32
N LEU A 301 -15.69 22.29 38.11
CA LEU A 301 -15.06 21.46 39.14
C LEU A 301 -14.94 20.04 38.59
N GLU A 302 -13.73 19.74 38.13
CA GLU A 302 -13.09 18.41 38.05
C GLU A 302 -14.01 17.21 38.32
N ALA A 303 -14.56 16.64 37.25
CA ALA A 303 -14.65 15.18 37.19
C ALA A 303 -13.20 14.71 36.98
N ASP A 304 -12.51 14.39 38.06
CA ASP A 304 -11.21 13.72 38.03
C ASP A 304 -11.40 12.35 37.37
N GLN A 305 -11.39 12.33 36.04
CA GLN A 305 -11.44 11.08 35.29
C GLN A 305 -10.12 10.35 35.61
N PRO A 306 -10.21 9.10 36.08
CA PRO A 306 -9.04 8.33 36.50
C PRO A 306 -8.08 8.15 35.35
N ASP A 307 -6.79 8.38 35.61
CA ASP A 307 -5.75 8.23 34.61
C ASP A 307 -5.58 6.74 34.30
N VAL A 308 -5.91 6.36 33.06
CA VAL A 308 -5.69 5.02 32.51
C VAL A 308 -4.45 5.06 31.62
N VAL A 309 -3.46 4.23 31.95
CA VAL A 309 -2.22 4.10 31.18
C VAL A 309 -2.11 2.69 30.66
N VAL A 310 -1.85 2.54 29.36
CA VAL A 310 -1.52 1.25 28.73
C VAL A 310 -0.02 1.05 28.81
N LEU A 311 0.43 -0.10 29.31
CA LEU A 311 1.85 -0.45 29.46
C LEU A 311 2.16 -1.71 28.68
N ALA A 312 3.27 -1.71 27.94
CA ALA A 312 3.76 -2.88 27.23
C ALA A 312 5.05 -3.42 27.89
N VAL A 313 5.05 -4.68 28.36
CA VAL A 313 6.27 -5.33 28.89
C VAL A 313 7.08 -6.04 27.80
N ARG A 314 6.48 -6.28 26.63
CA ARG A 314 7.10 -6.85 25.43
C ARG A 314 6.49 -6.21 24.17
N PRO A 315 7.16 -6.30 23.00
CA PRO A 315 6.62 -5.77 21.75
C PRO A 315 5.23 -6.31 21.44
N SER A 316 4.24 -5.42 21.30
CA SER A 316 2.86 -5.79 21.01
C SER A 316 2.17 -4.74 20.16
N TRP A 317 1.52 -5.18 19.08
CA TRP A 317 0.71 -4.28 18.26
C TRP A 317 -0.57 -3.89 19.00
N VAL A 318 -0.77 -2.60 19.23
CA VAL A 318 -1.90 -2.02 19.95
C VAL A 318 -2.64 -1.04 19.06
N ARG A 319 -3.97 -1.14 19.05
CA ARG A 319 -4.87 -0.19 18.40
C ARG A 319 -5.99 0.23 19.34
N ILE A 320 -6.13 1.53 19.55
CA ILE A 320 -7.16 2.17 20.40
C ILE A 320 -8.08 2.99 19.50
N LYS A 321 -9.39 2.81 19.66
CA LYS A 321 -10.43 3.53 18.93
C LYS A 321 -11.39 4.24 19.87
N SER A 322 -11.84 5.43 19.47
CA SER A 322 -12.90 6.18 20.15
C SER A 322 -14.20 5.40 20.01
N ALA A 323 -15.19 5.75 20.83
CA ALA A 323 -16.55 5.27 20.65
C ALA A 323 -17.11 5.67 19.26
N ASP A 324 -16.71 6.84 18.74
CA ASP A 324 -17.05 7.30 17.38
C ASP A 324 -16.35 6.54 16.25
N GLY A 325 -15.46 5.57 16.58
CA GLY A 325 -14.74 4.75 15.61
C GLY A 325 -13.43 5.36 15.07
N ALA A 326 -13.07 6.59 15.45
CA ALA A 326 -11.78 7.19 15.15
C ALA A 326 -10.63 6.43 15.82
N THR A 327 -9.52 6.18 15.11
CA THR A 327 -8.32 5.58 15.72
C THR A 327 -7.58 6.65 16.52
N LEU A 328 -7.47 6.51 17.85
CA LEU A 328 -6.67 7.41 18.69
C LEU A 328 -5.19 7.03 18.69
N PHE A 329 -4.91 5.73 18.68
CA PHE A 329 -3.55 5.22 18.74
C PHE A 329 -3.46 3.90 17.97
N GLU A 330 -2.43 3.75 17.15
CA GLU A 330 -2.14 2.51 16.43
C GLU A 330 -0.64 2.40 16.19
N LYS A 331 0.01 1.47 16.91
CA LYS A 331 1.46 1.25 16.82
C LYS A 331 1.81 -0.13 17.38
N VAL A 332 2.97 -0.66 17.03
CA VAL A 332 3.65 -1.65 17.86
C VAL A 332 4.27 -0.92 19.05
N MET A 333 3.76 -1.17 20.25
CA MET A 333 4.36 -0.65 21.49
C MET A 333 5.56 -1.52 21.85
N ASP A 334 6.71 -0.89 22.06
CA ASP A 334 7.94 -1.57 22.48
C ASP A 334 7.90 -1.92 23.98
N ALA A 335 8.80 -2.81 24.41
CA ALA A 335 8.93 -3.14 25.83
C ALA A 335 9.31 -1.89 26.65
N GLY A 336 8.55 -1.60 27.70
CA GLY A 336 8.68 -0.41 28.54
C GLY A 336 7.87 0.79 28.06
N GLU A 337 7.27 0.76 26.88
CA GLU A 337 6.48 1.87 26.34
C GLU A 337 5.15 2.03 27.11
N ARG A 338 4.77 3.30 27.34
CA ARG A 338 3.56 3.69 28.07
C ARG A 338 2.73 4.63 27.21
N TYR A 339 1.42 4.43 27.17
CA TYR A 339 0.48 5.32 26.50
C TYR A 339 -0.59 5.78 27.49
N VAL A 340 -0.61 7.08 27.77
CA VAL A 340 -1.62 7.70 28.64
C VAL A 340 -2.86 7.97 27.82
N LEU A 341 -4.02 7.50 28.29
CA LEU A 341 -5.27 7.76 27.60
C LEU A 341 -5.70 9.23 27.75
N PRO A 342 -6.12 9.89 26.67
CA PRO A 342 -6.78 11.18 26.79
C PRO A 342 -8.11 11.01 27.53
N LYS A 343 -8.46 12.02 28.34
CA LYS A 343 -9.73 12.09 29.08
C LYS A 343 -10.87 12.30 28.07
N LEU A 344 -11.65 11.27 27.81
CA LEU A 344 -12.77 11.26 26.86
C LEU A 344 -14.09 11.09 27.61
N GLU A 345 -15.18 11.61 27.05
CA GLU A 345 -16.52 11.44 27.64
C GLU A 345 -17.00 9.98 27.54
N GLU A 346 -16.71 9.31 26.43
CA GLU A 346 -17.00 7.89 26.22
C GLU A 346 -15.73 7.04 26.22
N PRO A 347 -15.75 5.85 26.85
CA PRO A 347 -14.55 5.02 27.00
C PRO A 347 -14.12 4.40 25.66
N PRO A 348 -12.86 4.56 25.24
CA PRO A 348 -12.38 3.99 24.00
C PRO A 348 -12.23 2.46 24.10
N THR A 349 -12.17 1.81 22.94
CA THR A 349 -11.95 0.37 22.84
C THR A 349 -10.56 0.06 22.30
N MET A 350 -9.94 -1.00 22.81
CA MET A 350 -8.61 -1.44 22.42
C MET A 350 -8.60 -2.83 21.82
N ARG A 351 -7.67 -3.04 20.90
CA ARG A 351 -7.25 -4.34 20.40
C ARG A 351 -5.74 -4.47 20.52
N THR A 352 -5.29 -5.64 20.95
CA THR A 352 -3.86 -5.98 21.06
C THR A 352 -3.55 -7.33 20.39
N GLY A 353 -2.37 -7.42 19.77
CA GLY A 353 -1.88 -8.62 19.08
C GLY A 353 -1.14 -9.61 19.98
N GLU A 354 -0.52 -9.12 21.05
CA GLU A 354 0.11 -9.92 22.10
C GLU A 354 -0.46 -9.42 23.43
N SER A 355 -1.57 -10.02 23.86
CA SER A 355 -2.31 -9.62 25.06
C SER A 355 -1.59 -9.96 26.37
N GLY A 356 -0.68 -10.93 26.35
CA GLY A 356 0.13 -11.29 27.52
C GLY A 356 1.24 -10.30 27.83
N ALA A 357 1.47 -9.32 26.96
CA ALA A 357 2.47 -8.27 27.07
C ALA A 357 1.87 -6.93 27.47
N ILE A 358 0.55 -6.81 27.52
CA ILE A 358 -0.13 -5.57 27.86
C ILE A 358 -0.66 -5.63 29.30
N TYR A 359 -0.43 -4.54 30.01
CA TYR A 359 -0.96 -4.24 31.32
C TYR A 359 -1.60 -2.86 31.31
N PHE A 360 -2.47 -2.59 32.28
CA PHE A 360 -3.07 -1.27 32.48
C PHE A 360 -2.68 -0.73 33.83
N ALA A 361 -2.38 0.56 33.94
CA ALA A 361 -2.32 1.23 35.23
C ALA A 361 -3.56 2.13 35.35
N VAL A 362 -4.36 1.88 36.39
CA VAL A 362 -5.54 2.68 36.75
C VAL A 362 -5.21 3.34 38.08
N ASN A 363 -5.14 4.67 38.11
CA ASN A 363 -4.76 5.42 39.33
C ASN A 363 -3.44 4.93 39.98
N GLY A 364 -2.48 4.51 39.15
CA GLY A 364 -1.17 3.98 39.60
C GLY A 364 -1.15 2.50 40.00
N VAL A 365 -2.30 1.83 40.10
CA VAL A 365 -2.36 0.37 40.35
C VAL A 365 -2.30 -0.36 39.02
N THR A 366 -1.38 -1.32 38.89
CA THR A 366 -1.22 -2.09 37.64
C THR A 366 -2.12 -3.32 37.64
N HIS A 367 -2.92 -3.50 36.58
CA HIS A 367 -3.84 -4.61 36.33
C HIS A 367 -3.39 -5.40 35.09
N GLY A 368 -3.63 -6.72 35.11
CA GLY A 368 -3.35 -7.61 33.98
C GLY A 368 -2.61 -8.88 34.38
N PRO A 369 -2.06 -9.62 33.40
CA PRO A 369 -2.01 -9.30 31.97
C PRO A 369 -3.37 -9.35 31.29
N VAL A 370 -3.53 -8.64 30.16
CA VAL A 370 -4.79 -8.59 29.38
C VAL A 370 -5.22 -9.97 28.86
N GLY A 371 -4.29 -10.88 28.66
CA GLY A 371 -4.59 -12.24 28.24
C GLY A 371 -3.40 -13.18 28.35
N LYS A 372 -3.52 -14.34 27.71
CA LYS A 372 -2.42 -15.30 27.66
C LYS A 372 -1.35 -14.84 26.65
N ARG A 373 -0.12 -15.33 26.84
CA ARG A 373 1.00 -15.07 25.93
C ARG A 373 0.67 -15.47 24.49
N GLY A 374 0.93 -14.59 23.53
CA GLY A 374 0.64 -14.79 22.10
C GLY A 374 -0.85 -14.76 21.71
N GLN A 375 -1.76 -14.44 22.63
CA GLN A 375 -3.19 -14.30 22.33
C GLN A 375 -3.47 -12.91 21.76
N VAL A 376 -4.44 -12.82 20.84
CA VAL A 376 -5.02 -11.55 20.35
C VAL A 376 -6.32 -11.29 21.08
N THR A 377 -6.42 -10.18 21.81
CA THR A 377 -7.65 -9.75 22.50
C THR A 377 -8.21 -8.49 21.81
N LYS A 378 -9.54 -8.43 21.66
CA LYS A 378 -10.26 -7.38 20.94
C LYS A 378 -11.36 -6.81 21.83
N ASN A 379 -11.80 -5.59 21.53
CA ASN A 379 -12.93 -4.93 22.18
C ASN A 379 -12.73 -4.72 23.70
N ILE A 380 -11.49 -4.51 24.12
CA ILE A 380 -11.18 -4.23 25.52
C ILE A 380 -11.64 -2.80 25.82
N LYS A 381 -12.56 -2.62 26.77
CA LYS A 381 -13.05 -1.29 27.14
C LYS A 381 -12.05 -0.62 28.07
N LEU A 382 -11.51 0.52 27.67
CA LEU A 382 -10.52 1.26 28.45
C LEU A 382 -11.20 2.28 29.38
N SER A 383 -12.01 1.78 30.30
CA SER A 383 -12.58 2.55 31.41
C SER A 383 -12.04 1.99 32.73
N SER A 384 -11.72 2.83 33.71
CA SER A 384 -11.24 2.39 35.04
C SER A 384 -12.09 1.27 35.64
N ALA A 385 -13.41 1.44 35.71
CA ALA A 385 -14.32 0.47 36.29
C ALA A 385 -14.27 -0.90 35.58
N ALA A 386 -14.28 -0.92 34.24
CA ALA A 386 -14.19 -2.18 33.50
C ALA A 386 -12.83 -2.87 33.67
N LEU A 387 -11.74 -2.09 33.73
CA LEU A 387 -10.40 -2.64 33.90
C LEU A 387 -10.20 -3.22 35.31
N ASP A 388 -10.74 -2.56 36.33
CA ASP A 388 -10.70 -3.01 37.72
C ASP A 388 -11.53 -4.29 37.94
N GLU A 389 -12.67 -4.43 37.24
CA GLU A 389 -13.54 -5.60 37.32
C GLU A 389 -13.01 -6.80 36.50
N GLU A 390 -12.51 -6.54 35.28
CA GLU A 390 -12.14 -7.61 34.33
C GLU A 390 -10.71 -8.14 34.55
N TYR A 391 -9.80 -7.31 35.10
CA TYR A 391 -8.39 -7.68 35.25
C TYR A 391 -7.94 -7.60 36.72
N PRO A 392 -7.37 -8.69 37.27
CA PRO A 392 -6.82 -8.67 38.62
C PRO A 392 -5.58 -7.76 38.71
N VAL A 393 -5.31 -7.28 39.92
CA VAL A 393 -4.07 -6.56 40.24
C VAL A 393 -2.86 -7.43 39.89
N ALA A 394 -1.91 -6.86 39.15
CA ALA A 394 -0.78 -7.58 38.60
C ALA A 394 0.16 -8.08 39.71
N ASN A 395 0.51 -9.36 39.65
CA ASN A 395 1.43 -9.98 40.59
C ASN A 395 2.86 -10.01 40.03
N LEU A 396 3.74 -9.19 40.59
CA LEU A 396 5.15 -9.06 40.24
C LEU A 396 5.96 -10.36 40.41
N ALA A 397 5.54 -11.27 41.29
CA ALA A 397 6.21 -12.56 41.48
C ALA A 397 5.91 -13.56 40.35
N GLN A 398 4.80 -13.36 39.62
CA GLN A 398 4.35 -14.28 38.57
C GLN A 398 4.87 -13.89 37.18
N ASP A 399 5.14 -12.60 36.95
CA ASP A 399 5.63 -12.11 35.65
C ASP A 399 7.00 -11.42 35.75
N LYS A 400 8.03 -12.11 35.23
CA LYS A 400 9.41 -11.62 35.22
C LYS A 400 9.60 -10.41 34.32
N ASP A 401 8.81 -10.28 33.26
CA ASP A 401 8.92 -9.18 32.29
C ASP A 401 8.36 -7.89 32.90
N LEU A 402 7.24 -7.99 33.64
CA LEU A 402 6.71 -6.87 34.43
C LEU A 402 7.69 -6.43 35.52
N ALA A 403 8.26 -7.38 36.27
CA ALA A 403 9.25 -7.06 37.30
C ALA A 403 10.48 -6.35 36.73
N LYS A 404 10.94 -6.76 35.55
CA LYS A 404 12.04 -6.10 34.83
C LYS A 404 11.68 -4.68 34.40
N MET A 405 10.46 -4.46 33.91
CA MET A 405 9.99 -3.13 33.51
C MET A 405 9.95 -2.16 34.68
N ILE A 406 9.43 -2.58 35.85
CA ILE A 406 9.38 -1.73 37.04
C ILE A 406 10.80 -1.44 37.56
N ALA A 407 11.67 -2.45 37.62
CA ALA A 407 13.06 -2.25 38.05
C ALA A 407 13.83 -1.26 37.16
N VAL A 408 13.55 -1.24 35.85
CA VAL A 408 14.13 -0.26 34.91
C VAL A 408 13.55 1.14 35.14
N ALA A 409 12.26 1.26 35.44
CA ALA A 409 11.64 2.55 35.76
C ALA A 409 12.20 3.15 37.06
N ASP A 410 12.33 2.35 38.12
CA ASP A 410 12.90 2.79 39.40
C ASP A 410 14.37 3.23 39.27
N ALA A 411 15.14 2.55 38.41
CA ALA A 411 16.53 2.93 38.13
C ALA A 411 16.65 4.24 37.32
N GLY A 412 15.61 4.60 36.54
CA GLY A 412 15.54 5.83 35.77
C GLY A 412 15.24 7.07 36.63
N ASP A 413 14.36 6.93 37.62
CA ASP A 413 14.03 8.03 38.55
C ASP A 413 15.16 8.37 39.54
N ALA A 414 16.06 7.40 39.83
CA ALA A 414 17.25 7.64 40.65
C ALA A 414 18.37 8.43 39.94
N ALA A 415 18.24 8.70 38.64
CA ALA A 415 19.28 9.32 37.80
C ALA A 415 18.99 10.79 37.42
N ALA A 416 17.99 11.44 37.99
CA ALA A 416 17.79 12.88 37.79
C ALA A 416 18.84 13.68 38.61
N PRO A 417 19.77 14.42 37.98
CA PRO A 417 20.70 15.27 38.71
C PRO A 417 19.94 16.48 39.24
N THR A 418 19.97 16.65 40.56
CA THR A 418 19.63 17.90 41.23
C THR A 418 20.51 19.01 40.63
N GLN A 419 19.91 19.88 39.80
CA GLN A 419 20.53 21.16 39.46
C GLN A 419 20.55 22.00 40.74
N THR A 420 21.67 21.94 41.45
CA THR A 420 22.00 22.90 42.49
C THR A 420 22.25 24.23 41.81
N ASP A 421 21.29 25.13 41.97
CA ASP A 421 21.39 26.55 41.71
C ASP A 421 22.51 27.11 42.61
N GLN A 422 23.62 27.57 42.01
CA GLN A 422 24.64 28.36 42.69
C GLN A 422 24.60 29.77 42.10
N GLN A 423 24.09 30.70 42.91
CA GLN A 423 24.36 32.14 42.80
C GLN A 423 25.70 32.47 43.46
#